data_AF-A0A3B4H2X3-F1
#
_entry.id   AF-A0A3B4H2X3-F1
#
_cell.length_a   1.000
_cell.length_b   1.000
_cell.length_c   1.000
_cell.angle_alpha   90.00
_cell.angle_beta   90.00
_cell.angle_gamma   90.00
#
_symmetry.space_group_name_H-M   'P 1'
#
loop_
_entity.id
_entity.type
_entity.pdbx_description
1 polymer ?
#
loop_
_entity_poly.entity_id
_entity_poly.type
_entity_poly.pdbx_seq_one_letter_code
_entity_poly.pdbx_strand_id
1 'polypeptide(L)'
;MEDRKSLHFSLAVIHEVQRFLDLIPLSIPHYTLNDISFRGYTIPKDTVIIPLLHSVLKEEKQWATPRSFNPQHFLDNNGNFKKSPAFMPFSAGKRNCVGESLARMELFIFIVSLLQDFTFSCPGGPDSINLIPEYSSFLNVQSYSLVEALQQGCLHQLLVKQ
;
A
#
# COMPACT_ATOMS: atom_id res chain seq x y z
N MET A 1 -16.09 -5.15 -11.41
CA MET A 1 -15.87 -5.33 -9.95
C MET A 1 -16.01 -6.78 -9.52
N GLU A 2 -16.78 -7.59 -10.24
CA GLU A 2 -16.84 -9.04 -10.02
C GLU A 2 -15.49 -9.72 -10.27
N ASP A 3 -14.73 -9.23 -11.27
CA ASP A 3 -13.37 -9.70 -11.60
C ASP A 3 -12.37 -9.56 -10.45
N ARG A 4 -12.64 -8.62 -9.52
CA ARG A 4 -11.83 -8.44 -8.31
C ARG A 4 -11.77 -9.74 -7.49
N LYS A 5 -12.81 -10.58 -7.55
CA LYS A 5 -12.86 -11.84 -6.81
C LYS A 5 -11.91 -12.91 -7.37
N SER A 6 -11.54 -12.83 -8.65
CA SER A 6 -10.63 -13.78 -9.31
C SER A 6 -9.20 -13.26 -9.44
N LEU A 7 -9.00 -11.94 -9.40
CA LEU A 7 -7.69 -11.29 -9.52
C LEU A 7 -6.91 -11.24 -8.19
N HIS A 8 -6.67 -12.40 -7.59
CA HIS A 8 -6.02 -12.53 -6.28
C HIS A 8 -4.60 -11.95 -6.25
N PHE A 9 -3.78 -12.23 -7.26
CA PHE A 9 -2.40 -11.71 -7.31
C PHE A 9 -2.36 -10.19 -7.47
N SER A 10 -3.21 -9.61 -8.34
CA SER A 10 -3.32 -8.15 -8.48
C SER A 10 -3.75 -7.49 -7.18
N LEU A 11 -4.69 -8.09 -6.45
CA LEU A 11 -5.07 -7.61 -5.12
C LEU A 11 -3.90 -7.66 -4.13
N ALA A 12 -3.15 -8.76 -4.12
CA ALA A 12 -1.99 -8.92 -3.25
C ALA A 12 -0.92 -7.85 -3.55
N VAL A 13 -0.63 -7.60 -4.83
CA VAL A 13 0.29 -6.54 -5.27
C VAL A 13 -0.18 -5.17 -4.79
N ILE A 14 -1.44 -4.78 -5.01
CA ILE A 14 -1.97 -3.48 -4.57
C ILE A 14 -1.85 -3.31 -3.05
N HIS A 15 -2.18 -4.36 -2.28
CA HIS A 15 -2.07 -4.31 -0.82
C HIS A 15 -0.63 -4.21 -0.36
N GLU A 16 0.27 -4.96 -0.99
CA GLU A 16 1.69 -4.91 -0.68
C GLU A 16 2.29 -3.55 -1.05
N VAL A 17 1.85 -2.91 -2.12
CA VAL A 17 2.25 -1.52 -2.45
C VAL A 17 1.87 -0.59 -1.29
N GLN A 18 0.63 -0.64 -0.80
CA GLN A 18 0.21 0.22 0.31
C GLN A 18 0.99 -0.04 1.61
N ARG A 19 1.26 -1.33 1.94
CA ARG A 19 2.05 -1.72 3.13
C ARG A 19 3.51 -1.31 2.99
N PHE A 20 4.08 -1.48 1.80
CA PHE A 20 5.47 -1.20 1.53
C PHE A 20 5.75 0.31 1.53
N LEU A 21 4.91 1.08 0.82
CA LEU A 21 4.98 2.54 0.76
C LEU A 21 4.81 3.17 2.13
N ASP A 22 3.95 2.58 2.98
CA ASP A 22 3.68 3.08 4.33
C ASP A 22 3.41 4.60 4.31
N LEU A 23 2.39 5.00 3.55
CA LEU A 23 2.21 6.39 3.12
C LEU A 23 2.06 7.38 4.28
N ILE A 24 1.41 6.97 5.37
CA ILE A 24 1.09 7.81 6.54
C ILE A 24 1.58 7.12 7.81
N PRO A 25 2.90 7.04 8.05
CA PRO A 25 3.48 6.22 9.12
C PRO A 25 3.01 6.61 10.54
N LEU A 26 2.70 7.89 10.76
CA LEU A 26 2.29 8.45 12.05
C LEU A 26 0.78 8.68 12.19
N SER A 27 -0.02 8.25 11.20
CA SER A 27 -1.45 8.59 11.12
C SER A 27 -1.70 10.11 11.29
N ILE A 28 -2.96 10.49 11.48
CA ILE A 28 -3.33 11.81 12.00
C ILE A 28 -3.32 11.74 13.54
N PRO A 29 -2.73 12.72 14.24
CA PRO A 29 -2.79 12.77 15.71
C PRO A 29 -4.23 12.77 16.24
N HIS A 30 -4.42 12.05 17.34
CA HIS A 30 -5.65 12.03 18.13
C HIS A 30 -5.43 12.75 19.46
N TYR A 31 -6.49 12.91 20.23
CA TYR A 31 -6.42 13.35 21.62
C TYR A 31 -7.44 12.62 22.49
N THR A 32 -7.14 12.48 23.77
CA THR A 32 -8.05 11.89 24.76
C THR A 32 -9.18 12.86 25.10
N LEU A 33 -10.44 12.39 25.04
CA LEU A 33 -11.61 13.23 25.35
C LEU A 33 -11.86 13.40 26.85
N ASN A 34 -11.34 12.46 27.65
CA ASN A 34 -11.41 12.41 29.11
C ASN A 34 -10.16 11.67 29.61
N ASP A 35 -9.93 11.65 30.92
CA ASP A 35 -8.91 10.79 31.53
C ASP A 35 -9.22 9.31 31.22
N ILE A 36 -8.23 8.56 30.76
CA ILE A 36 -8.35 7.14 30.46
C ILE A 36 -7.30 6.32 31.20
N SER A 37 -7.67 5.12 31.64
CA SER A 37 -6.71 4.12 32.10
C SER A 37 -6.38 3.17 30.94
N PHE A 38 -5.09 3.09 30.58
CA PHE A 38 -4.62 2.22 29.52
C PHE A 38 -3.35 1.48 29.96
N ARG A 39 -3.40 0.15 29.97
CA ARG A 39 -2.28 -0.73 30.36
C ARG A 39 -1.62 -0.34 31.70
N GLY A 40 -2.43 0.11 32.66
CA GLY A 40 -1.96 0.52 33.99
C GLY A 40 -1.52 1.99 34.09
N TYR A 41 -1.52 2.74 33.00
CA TYR A 41 -1.23 4.18 32.99
C TYR A 41 -2.51 5.00 32.98
N THR A 42 -2.53 6.08 33.76
CA THR A 42 -3.56 7.13 33.62
C THR A 42 -3.08 8.14 32.61
N ILE A 43 -3.80 8.27 31.50
CA ILE A 43 -3.55 9.26 30.44
C ILE A 43 -4.58 10.37 30.64
N PRO A 44 -4.16 11.60 31.00
CA PRO A 44 -5.06 12.72 31.21
C PRO A 44 -5.86 13.08 29.95
N LYS A 45 -7.01 13.71 30.14
CA LYS A 45 -7.76 14.41 29.09
C LYS A 45 -6.86 15.37 28.30
N ASP A 46 -7.20 15.58 27.03
CA ASP A 46 -6.52 16.49 26.09
C ASP A 46 -5.07 16.09 25.76
N THR A 47 -4.65 14.88 26.13
CA THR A 47 -3.33 14.33 25.78
C THR A 47 -3.31 13.92 24.31
N VAL A 48 -2.34 14.42 23.55
CA VAL A 48 -2.11 14.05 22.15
C VAL A 48 -1.60 12.62 22.04
N ILE A 49 -2.21 11.82 21.18
CA ILE A 49 -1.84 10.45 20.87
C ILE A 49 -1.46 10.35 19.40
N ILE A 50 -0.25 9.87 19.11
CA ILE A 50 0.25 9.68 17.74
C ILE A 50 0.28 8.17 17.45
N PRO A 51 -0.64 7.63 16.63
CA PRO A 51 -0.61 6.23 16.25
C PRO A 51 0.53 5.94 15.28
N LEU A 52 1.46 5.07 15.67
CA LEU A 52 2.58 4.66 14.81
C LEU A 52 2.16 3.49 13.90
N LEU A 53 1.47 3.77 12.79
CA LEU A 53 1.09 2.75 11.80
C LEU A 53 2.29 2.04 11.18
N HIS A 54 3.42 2.74 11.02
CA HIS A 54 4.68 2.16 10.54
C HIS A 54 5.03 0.87 11.30
N SER A 55 4.87 0.90 12.63
CA SER A 55 5.24 -0.24 13.49
C SER A 55 4.51 -1.51 13.09
N VAL A 56 3.19 -1.45 12.90
CA VAL A 56 2.40 -2.63 12.56
C VAL A 56 2.58 -3.07 11.10
N LEU A 57 2.84 -2.13 10.19
CA LEU A 57 3.08 -2.43 8.77
C LEU A 57 4.48 -3.00 8.51
N LYS A 58 5.44 -2.82 9.45
CA LYS A 58 6.82 -3.33 9.36
C LYS A 58 7.18 -4.36 10.44
N GLU A 59 6.22 -4.81 11.24
CA GLU A 59 6.42 -5.79 12.33
C GLU A 59 6.83 -7.17 11.78
N GLU A 60 8.02 -7.66 12.17
CA GLU A 60 8.58 -8.94 11.72
C GLU A 60 7.72 -10.16 12.12
N LYS A 61 6.97 -10.06 13.22
CA LYS A 61 6.04 -11.12 13.64
C LYS A 61 4.79 -11.22 12.77
N GLN A 62 4.45 -10.16 12.04
CA GLN A 62 3.27 -10.12 11.18
C GLN A 62 3.62 -10.31 9.70
N TRP A 63 4.84 -9.98 9.30
CA TRP A 63 5.29 -9.99 7.91
C TRP A 63 6.62 -10.74 7.80
N ALA A 64 6.71 -11.74 6.92
CA ALA A 64 7.91 -12.57 6.78
C ALA A 64 9.13 -11.78 6.27
N THR A 65 8.90 -10.82 5.37
CA THR A 65 9.96 -9.95 4.79
C THR A 65 9.51 -8.48 4.82
N PRO A 66 9.36 -7.84 6.00
CA PRO A 66 8.67 -6.56 6.13
C PRO A 66 9.33 -5.40 5.38
N ARG A 67 10.65 -5.48 5.17
CA ARG A 67 11.47 -4.47 4.47
C ARG A 67 11.62 -4.74 2.98
N SER A 68 11.11 -5.87 2.48
CA SER A 68 11.08 -6.19 1.05
C SER A 68 9.66 -6.06 0.52
N PHE A 69 9.53 -5.76 -0.77
CA PHE A 69 8.26 -5.87 -1.46
C PHE A 69 7.97 -7.35 -1.75
N ASN A 70 6.91 -7.90 -1.14
CA ASN A 70 6.57 -9.31 -1.27
C ASN A 70 5.04 -9.52 -1.27
N PRO A 71 4.41 -9.67 -2.45
CA PRO A 71 2.97 -9.92 -2.55
C PRO A 71 2.50 -11.18 -1.81
N GLN A 72 3.38 -12.16 -1.53
CA GLN A 72 3.01 -13.38 -0.81
C GLN A 72 2.53 -13.11 0.62
N HIS A 73 2.81 -11.93 1.18
CA HIS A 73 2.22 -11.49 2.44
C HIS A 73 0.68 -11.47 2.44
N PHE A 74 0.07 -11.38 1.26
CA PHE A 74 -1.39 -11.30 1.07
C PHE A 74 -1.96 -12.50 0.32
N LEU A 75 -1.21 -13.59 0.15
CA LEU A 75 -1.70 -14.82 -0.45
C LEU A 75 -1.67 -15.96 0.57
N ASP A 76 -2.67 -16.84 0.52
CA ASP A 76 -2.64 -18.11 1.23
C ASP A 76 -1.87 -19.20 0.43
N ASN A 77 -1.75 -20.40 1.00
CA ASN A 77 -1.04 -21.52 0.36
C ASN A 77 -1.64 -21.98 -0.97
N ASN A 78 -2.90 -21.60 -1.25
CA ASN A 78 -3.60 -21.91 -2.49
C ASN A 78 -3.51 -20.75 -3.50
N GLY A 79 -2.81 -19.66 -3.16
CA GLY A 79 -2.70 -18.46 -3.99
C GLY A 79 -3.93 -17.54 -3.93
N ASN A 80 -4.86 -17.75 -3.00
CA ASN A 80 -6.00 -16.86 -2.83
C ASN A 80 -5.62 -15.64 -2.01
N PHE A 81 -6.22 -14.51 -2.35
CA PHE A 81 -6.04 -13.27 -1.60
C PHE A 81 -6.55 -13.42 -0.17
N LYS A 82 -5.68 -13.14 0.80
CA LYS A 82 -5.97 -13.17 2.24
C LYS A 82 -5.49 -11.88 2.88
N LYS A 83 -6.42 -11.04 3.32
CA LYS A 83 -6.11 -9.80 4.05
C LYS A 83 -5.54 -10.13 5.44
N SER A 84 -4.39 -9.52 5.77
CA SER A 84 -3.83 -9.56 7.12
C SER A 84 -4.55 -8.59 8.06
N PRO A 85 -4.89 -8.97 9.31
CA PRO A 85 -5.40 -8.04 10.32
C PRO A 85 -4.42 -6.92 10.69
N ALA A 86 -3.11 -7.15 10.51
CA ALA A 86 -2.06 -6.15 10.72
C ALA A 86 -2.03 -5.07 9.61
N PHE A 87 -2.78 -5.26 8.52
CA PHE A 87 -2.85 -4.31 7.42
C PHE A 87 -3.80 -3.14 7.73
N MET A 88 -3.23 -2.05 8.23
CA MET A 88 -3.97 -0.85 8.66
C MET A 88 -3.51 0.45 7.97
N PRO A 89 -3.38 0.52 6.63
CA PRO A 89 -2.96 1.75 5.94
C PRO A 89 -4.02 2.88 5.99
N PHE A 90 -5.26 2.54 6.38
CA PHE A 90 -6.38 3.47 6.51
C PHE A 90 -6.74 3.75 7.98
N SER A 91 -5.80 3.48 8.90
CA SER A 91 -6.02 3.53 10.35
C SER A 91 -7.14 2.57 10.81
N ALA A 92 -7.61 2.71 12.06
CA ALA A 92 -8.65 1.88 12.66
C ALA A 92 -9.51 2.67 13.66
N GLY A 93 -10.61 2.07 14.11
CA GLY A 93 -11.51 2.66 15.12
C GLY A 93 -12.43 3.75 14.56
N LYS A 94 -12.92 4.64 15.45
CA LYS A 94 -13.94 5.67 15.13
C LYS A 94 -13.54 6.70 14.06
N ARG A 95 -12.24 6.75 13.73
CA ARG A 95 -11.64 7.73 12.82
C ARG A 95 -10.82 7.03 11.73
N ASN A 96 -11.17 5.78 11.42
CA ASN A 96 -10.65 5.13 10.21
C ASN A 96 -11.04 5.95 8.97
N CYS A 97 -10.29 5.78 7.89
CA CYS A 97 -10.52 6.57 6.67
C CYS A 97 -11.93 6.30 6.11
N VAL A 98 -12.77 7.33 6.08
CA VAL A 98 -14.11 7.28 5.48
C VAL A 98 -14.06 6.91 3.99
N GLY A 99 -12.94 7.24 3.32
CA GLY A 99 -12.69 6.94 1.92
C GLY A 99 -12.12 5.54 1.65
N GLU A 100 -11.92 4.67 2.64
CA GLU A 100 -11.26 3.36 2.44
C GLU A 100 -11.91 2.55 1.31
N SER A 101 -13.24 2.45 1.30
CA SER A 101 -13.98 1.69 0.27
C SER A 101 -13.80 2.27 -1.12
N LEU A 102 -13.84 3.61 -1.24
CA LEU A 102 -13.66 4.32 -2.51
C LEU A 102 -12.21 4.16 -3.02
N ALA A 103 -11.23 4.46 -2.17
CA ALA A 103 -9.82 4.35 -2.52
C ALA A 103 -9.43 2.93 -2.96
N ARG A 104 -9.97 1.89 -2.30
CA ARG A 104 -9.73 0.49 -2.70
C ARG A 104 -10.31 0.16 -4.07
N MET A 105 -11.46 0.73 -4.42
CA MET A 105 -12.08 0.54 -5.72
C MET A 105 -11.29 1.28 -6.80
N GLU A 106 -10.96 2.55 -6.56
CA GLU A 106 -10.18 3.37 -7.48
C GLU A 106 -8.80 2.76 -7.75
N LEU A 107 -8.03 2.43 -6.71
CA LEU A 107 -6.73 1.77 -6.84
C LEU A 107 -6.82 0.50 -7.68
N PHE A 108 -7.85 -0.31 -7.46
CA PHE A 108 -8.03 -1.54 -8.22
C PHE A 108 -8.34 -1.26 -9.69
N ILE A 109 -9.33 -0.39 -9.97
CA ILE A 109 -9.75 -0.09 -11.35
C ILE A 109 -8.61 0.56 -12.11
N PHE A 110 -7.99 1.62 -11.57
CA PHE A 110 -6.92 2.33 -12.26
C PHE A 110 -5.72 1.41 -12.55
N ILE A 111 -5.23 0.67 -11.56
CA ILE A 111 -4.05 -0.19 -11.75
C ILE A 111 -4.36 -1.33 -12.72
N VAL A 112 -5.50 -2.01 -12.58
CA VAL A 112 -5.84 -3.13 -13.46
C VAL A 112 -6.10 -2.64 -14.88
N SER A 113 -6.84 -1.55 -15.09
CA SER A 113 -7.08 -0.99 -16.43
C SER A 113 -5.79 -0.55 -17.11
N LEU A 114 -4.88 0.11 -16.37
CA LEU A 114 -3.59 0.52 -16.93
C LEU A 114 -2.73 -0.70 -17.32
N LEU A 115 -2.67 -1.73 -16.46
CA LEU A 115 -1.87 -2.93 -16.73
C LEU A 115 -2.47 -3.87 -17.78
N GLN A 116 -3.77 -3.74 -18.08
CA GLN A 116 -4.42 -4.47 -19.17
C GLN A 116 -3.98 -3.94 -20.53
N ASP A 117 -3.84 -2.62 -20.67
CA ASP A 117 -3.59 -1.99 -21.97
C ASP A 117 -2.11 -1.61 -22.18
N PHE A 118 -1.35 -1.43 -21.11
CA PHE A 118 0.01 -0.93 -21.14
C PHE A 118 1.00 -1.84 -20.41
N THR A 119 2.20 -1.93 -20.97
CA THR A 119 3.38 -2.48 -20.30
C THR A 119 4.27 -1.32 -19.88
N PHE A 120 4.61 -1.28 -18.59
CA PHE A 120 5.48 -0.25 -18.03
C PHE A 120 6.92 -0.75 -17.94
N SER A 121 7.87 0.04 -18.43
CA SER A 121 9.30 -0.22 -18.35
C SER A 121 10.06 1.03 -17.89
N CYS A 122 11.18 0.81 -17.20
CA CYS A 122 12.09 1.89 -16.84
C CYS A 122 13.29 1.85 -17.81
N PRO A 123 13.62 2.95 -18.50
CA PRO A 123 14.73 2.99 -19.45
C PRO A 123 16.09 2.60 -18.84
N GLY A 124 16.31 2.94 -17.57
CA GLY A 124 17.53 2.59 -16.82
C GLY A 124 17.50 1.22 -16.15
N GLY A 125 16.44 0.42 -16.37
CA GLY A 125 16.21 -0.83 -15.66
C GLY A 125 15.67 -0.63 -14.23
N PRO A 126 15.31 -1.71 -13.53
CA PRO A 126 14.66 -1.64 -12.21
C PRO A 126 15.56 -0.99 -11.15
N ASP A 127 16.88 -1.20 -11.21
CA ASP A 127 17.84 -0.69 -10.23
C ASP A 127 18.09 0.82 -10.35
N SER A 128 17.61 1.45 -11.43
CA SER A 128 17.72 2.90 -11.60
C SER A 128 16.71 3.70 -10.77
N ILE A 129 15.71 3.04 -10.20
CA ILE A 129 14.65 3.68 -9.40
C ILE A 129 15.01 3.60 -7.92
N ASN A 130 15.14 4.77 -7.28
CA ASN A 130 15.27 4.84 -5.83
C ASN A 130 13.89 4.78 -5.16
N LEU A 131 13.66 3.73 -4.37
CA LEU A 131 12.41 3.51 -3.62
C LEU A 131 12.42 4.12 -2.21
N ILE A 132 13.53 4.75 -1.81
CA ILE A 132 13.64 5.45 -0.54
C ILE A 132 12.84 6.76 -0.64
N PRO A 133 11.92 7.03 0.29
CA PRO A 133 11.16 8.27 0.28
C PRO A 133 12.10 9.47 0.43
N GLU A 134 11.86 10.49 -0.39
CA GLU A 134 12.61 11.75 -0.42
C GLU A 134 12.38 12.56 0.86
N TYR A 135 11.18 12.43 1.44
CA TYR A 135 10.81 12.95 2.75
C TYR A 135 10.06 11.91 3.56
N SER A 136 10.45 11.72 4.82
CA SER A 136 9.79 10.80 5.76
C SER A 136 9.52 11.54 7.07
N SER A 137 8.23 11.81 7.33
CA SER A 137 7.74 12.39 8.59
C SER A 137 6.31 11.89 8.85
N PHE A 138 5.31 12.76 8.92
CA PHE A 138 3.89 12.35 8.94
C PHE A 138 3.46 11.62 7.66
N LEU A 139 4.11 11.93 6.54
CA LEU A 139 3.90 11.32 5.24
C LEU A 139 5.23 10.85 4.67
N ASN A 140 5.22 9.70 3.98
CA ASN A 140 6.31 9.27 3.13
C ASN A 140 6.06 9.78 1.70
N VAL A 141 6.89 10.70 1.23
CA VAL A 141 6.81 11.23 -0.13
C VAL A 141 7.87 10.53 -0.98
N GLN A 142 7.42 9.86 -2.04
CA GLN A 142 8.30 9.18 -2.98
C GLN A 142 8.70 10.10 -4.13
N SER A 143 9.95 9.99 -4.57
CA SER A 143 10.37 10.59 -5.83
C SER A 143 9.69 9.87 -7.00
N TYR A 144 9.22 10.62 -8.00
CA TYR A 144 8.64 10.06 -9.21
C TYR A 144 9.67 10.09 -10.34
N SER A 145 9.76 9.00 -11.09
CA SER A 145 10.58 8.90 -12.30
C SER A 145 9.66 8.67 -13.50
N LEU A 146 10.06 9.19 -14.67
CA LEU A 146 9.35 8.90 -15.90
C LEU A 146 9.51 7.42 -16.23
N VAL A 147 8.38 6.73 -16.39
CA VAL A 147 8.31 5.35 -16.86
C VAL A 147 7.76 5.36 -18.28
N GLU A 148 8.32 4.53 -19.14
CA GLU A 148 7.81 4.32 -20.49
C GLU A 148 6.62 3.38 -20.41
N ALA A 149 5.50 3.77 -21.03
CA ALA A 149 4.31 2.95 -21.15
C ALA A 149 4.12 2.59 -22.63
N LEU A 150 4.26 1.31 -22.94
CA LEU A 150 4.05 0.78 -24.30
C LEU A 150 2.67 0.14 -24.37
N GLN A 151 1.82 0.62 -25.28
CA GLN A 151 0.50 0.04 -25.50
C GLN A 151 0.65 -1.34 -26.14
N GLN A 152 0.02 -2.36 -25.55
CA GLN A 152 0.22 -3.76 -25.94
C GLN A 152 -0.21 -4.06 -27.39
N GLY A 153 -1.13 -3.26 -27.97
CA GLY A 153 -1.54 -3.36 -29.38
C GLY A 153 -0.51 -2.84 -30.40
N CYS A 154 0.50 -2.06 -29.99
CA CYS A 154 1.50 -1.47 -30.89
C CYS A 154 2.72 -2.39 -31.12
N LEU A 155 2.95 -3.36 -30.22
CA LEU A 155 4.02 -4.37 -30.34
C LEU A 155 3.84 -5.25 -31.59
N HIS A 156 2.61 -5.52 -32.00
CA HIS A 156 2.34 -6.32 -33.20
C HIS A 156 2.72 -5.59 -34.51
N GLN A 157 2.74 -4.26 -34.54
CA GLN A 157 3.17 -3.50 -35.73
C GLN A 157 4.69 -3.28 -35.78
N LEU A 158 5.38 -3.32 -34.65
CA LEU A 158 6.85 -3.19 -34.58
C LEU A 158 7.56 -4.52 -34.86
N LEU A 159 6.99 -5.66 -34.44
CA LEU A 159 7.55 -7.00 -34.73
C LEU A 159 7.26 -7.52 -36.14
N VAL A 160 6.32 -6.91 -36.89
CA VAL A 160 6.03 -7.26 -38.29
C VAL A 160 6.80 -6.36 -39.29
N LYS A 161 7.59 -5.41 -38.79
CA LYS A 161 8.44 -4.51 -39.59
C LYS A 161 9.94 -4.77 -39.45
N GLN A 162 10.34 -5.93 -38.92
CA GLN A 162 11.72 -6.44 -39.00
C GLN A 162 11.77 -7.74 -39.80
#